data_AF-A0A1L1PFF0-F1
#
_entry.id   AF-A0A1L1PFF0-F1
#
_cell.length_a   1.000
_cell.length_b   1.000
_cell.length_c   1.000
_cell.angle_alpha   90.00
_cell.angle_beta   90.00
_cell.angle_gamma   90.00
#
_symmetry.space_group_name_H-M   'P 1'
#
loop_
_entity.id
_entity.type
_entity.pdbx_description
1 polymer ?
#
loop_
_entity_poly.entity_id
_entity_poly.type
_entity_poly.pdbx_seq_one_letter_code
_entity_poly.pdbx_strand_id
1 'polypeptide(L)'
;MISSKLTHAVLAASAALMVVQVTGCAVARDQQTVGSYIDDTTITTRVKARFAEDPAVSAMSLNVETLKGTVQLSGFAKSEAERNAAGRLAANTPGVKSVKNDIVVR
;
A
#
# COMPACT_ATOMS: atom_id res chain seq x y z
N MET A 1 -12.21 -25.14 61.35
CA MET A 1 -12.62 -23.88 60.68
C MET A 1 -11.51 -22.81 60.76
N ILE A 2 -10.26 -23.11 60.37
CA ILE A 2 -9.11 -22.18 60.52
C ILE A 2 -8.46 -21.82 59.15
N SER A 3 -8.87 -22.44 58.04
CA SER A 3 -8.15 -22.36 56.76
C SER A 3 -8.61 -21.26 55.77
N SER A 4 -9.53 -20.37 56.13
CA SER A 4 -10.14 -19.41 55.17
C SER A 4 -9.70 -17.94 55.35
N LYS A 5 -9.01 -17.59 56.44
CA LYS A 5 -8.68 -16.19 56.75
C LYS A 5 -7.31 -15.72 56.26
N LEU A 6 -6.48 -16.61 55.69
CA LEU A 6 -5.12 -16.27 55.26
C LEU A 6 -5.00 -15.83 53.79
N THR A 7 -6.03 -16.02 52.97
CA THR A 7 -5.99 -15.71 51.53
C THR A 7 -6.23 -14.23 51.20
N HIS A 8 -6.70 -13.41 52.15
CA HIS A 8 -7.03 -12.01 51.89
C HIS A 8 -5.90 -11.03 52.25
N ALA A 9 -4.84 -11.50 52.93
CA ALA A 9 -3.76 -10.62 53.42
C ALA A 9 -2.59 -10.45 52.43
N VAL A 10 -2.55 -11.22 51.34
CA VAL A 10 -1.45 -11.14 50.35
C VAL A 10 -1.79 -10.18 49.20
N LEU A 11 -3.03 -9.67 49.11
CA LEU A 11 -3.47 -8.77 48.03
C LEU A 11 -3.04 -7.31 48.20
N ALA A 12 -2.30 -6.95 49.26
CA ALA A 12 -2.03 -5.56 49.62
C ALA A 12 -0.56 -5.13 49.55
N ALA A 13 0.39 -5.99 49.15
CA ALA A 13 1.82 -5.70 49.31
C ALA A 13 2.71 -5.94 48.07
N SER A 14 2.14 -5.94 46.86
CA SER A 14 2.92 -5.96 45.61
C SER A 14 2.57 -4.82 44.64
N ALA A 15 1.82 -3.81 45.11
CA ALA A 15 1.31 -2.72 44.29
C ALA A 15 2.34 -1.63 43.90
N ALA A 16 3.65 -1.84 44.06
CA ALA A 16 4.64 -0.77 43.95
C ALA A 16 5.72 -0.93 42.87
N LEU A 17 5.74 -2.01 42.07
CA LEU A 17 6.80 -2.20 41.05
C LEU A 17 6.30 -2.65 39.68
N MET A 18 5.33 -1.96 39.06
CA MET A 18 5.12 -2.10 37.60
C MET A 18 4.46 -0.84 36.98
N VAL A 19 5.09 0.34 37.08
CA VAL A 19 4.63 1.54 36.34
C VAL A 19 5.70 2.08 35.39
N VAL A 20 6.57 1.21 34.87
CA VAL A 20 7.49 1.57 33.77
C VAL A 20 7.22 0.61 32.61
N GLN A 21 6.02 0.60 32.05
CA GLN A 21 5.79 -0.10 30.79
C GLN A 21 4.79 0.70 29.94
N VAL A 22 5.26 1.09 28.74
CA VAL A 22 4.48 1.48 27.55
C VAL A 22 3.96 2.93 27.49
N THR A 23 4.86 3.89 27.28
CA THR A 23 4.60 5.00 26.35
C THR A 23 5.53 4.91 25.15
N GLY A 24 5.54 3.74 24.52
CA GLY A 24 6.01 3.64 23.14
C GLY A 24 4.86 4.07 22.26
N CYS A 25 4.86 5.31 21.76
CA CYS A 25 4.08 5.63 20.58
C CYS A 25 4.65 4.75 19.47
N ALA A 26 4.06 3.56 19.26
CA ALA A 26 4.31 2.78 18.07
C ALA A 26 3.73 3.60 16.93
N VAL A 27 4.54 4.52 16.39
CA VAL A 27 4.25 5.16 15.13
C VAL A 27 4.38 4.03 14.13
N ALA A 28 3.26 3.36 13.83
CA ALA A 28 3.13 2.45 12.72
C ALA A 28 3.33 3.29 11.46
N ARG A 29 4.61 3.58 11.17
CA ARG A 29 5.01 4.03 9.86
C ARG A 29 4.58 2.92 8.94
N ASP A 30 3.78 3.27 7.96
CA ASP A 30 3.47 2.45 6.80
C ASP A 30 4.79 2.15 6.07
N GLN A 31 5.64 1.32 6.69
CA GLN A 31 6.91 0.87 6.18
C GLN A 31 6.53 -0.16 5.12
N GLN A 32 6.41 0.29 3.87
CA GLN A 32 6.43 -0.63 2.75
C GLN A 32 7.62 -1.57 2.98
N THR A 33 7.32 -2.86 3.14
CA THR A 33 8.37 -3.86 3.23
C THR A 33 9.21 -3.78 1.97
N VAL A 34 10.53 -4.03 2.08
CA VAL A 34 11.44 -3.98 0.93
C VAL A 34 10.93 -4.85 -0.23
N GLY A 35 10.29 -5.98 0.09
CA GLY A 35 9.62 -6.84 -0.89
C GLY A 35 8.51 -6.13 -1.67
N SER A 36 7.55 -5.50 -0.97
CA SER A 36 6.47 -4.76 -1.63
C SER A 36 6.95 -3.61 -2.51
N TYR A 37 8.04 -2.92 -2.14
CA TYR A 37 8.59 -1.84 -2.95
C TYR A 37 9.25 -2.35 -4.25
N ILE A 38 9.98 -3.46 -4.17
CA ILE A 38 10.58 -4.11 -5.35
C ILE A 38 9.49 -4.64 -6.28
N ASP A 39 8.43 -5.23 -5.72
CA ASP A 39 7.27 -5.70 -6.48
C ASP A 39 6.59 -4.54 -7.23
N ASP A 40 6.32 -3.44 -6.52
CA ASP A 40 5.67 -2.23 -7.09
C ASP A 40 6.53 -1.58 -8.18
N THR A 41 7.86 -1.53 -8.00
CA THR A 41 8.78 -1.01 -9.01
C THR A 41 8.76 -1.88 -10.27
N THR A 42 8.75 -3.20 -10.09
CA THR A 42 8.68 -4.16 -11.20
C THR A 42 7.34 -4.05 -11.94
N ILE A 43 6.23 -3.92 -11.21
CA ILE A 43 4.90 -3.69 -11.79
C ILE A 43 4.90 -2.40 -12.60
N THR A 44 5.37 -1.29 -12.02
CA THR A 44 5.45 0.02 -12.70
C THR A 44 6.24 -0.09 -14.00
N THR A 45 7.39 -0.78 -13.96
CA THR A 45 8.26 -0.96 -15.12
C THR A 45 7.56 -1.75 -16.22
N ARG A 46 6.85 -2.82 -15.85
CA ARG A 46 6.10 -3.66 -16.79
C ARG A 46 4.93 -2.90 -17.44
N VAL A 47 4.21 -2.08 -16.68
CA VAL A 47 3.15 -1.23 -17.22
C VAL A 47 3.73 -0.20 -18.20
N LYS A 48 4.83 0.48 -17.84
CA LYS A 48 5.49 1.44 -18.72
C LYS A 48 6.02 0.79 -20.01
N ALA A 49 6.58 -0.42 -19.92
CA ALA A 49 7.01 -1.18 -21.09
C ALA A 49 5.84 -1.47 -22.03
N ARG A 50 4.70 -1.92 -21.50
CA ARG A 50 3.50 -2.16 -22.32
C ARG A 50 2.92 -0.91 -22.96
N PHE A 51 3.00 0.24 -22.29
CA PHE A 51 2.61 1.51 -22.89
C PHE A 51 3.55 1.91 -24.02
N ALA A 52 4.84 1.57 -23.93
CA ALA A 52 5.80 1.83 -25.00
C ALA A 52 5.63 0.88 -26.19
N GLU A 53 5.13 -0.34 -25.96
CA GLU A 53 4.84 -1.33 -27.00
C GLU A 53 3.52 -1.07 -27.75
N ASP A 54 2.54 -0.41 -27.11
CA ASP A 54 1.23 -0.15 -27.70
C ASP A 54 1.17 1.24 -28.37
N PRO A 55 1.03 1.32 -29.70
CA PRO A 55 0.99 2.60 -30.41
C PRO A 55 -0.26 3.44 -30.10
N ALA A 56 -1.29 2.87 -29.49
CA ALA A 56 -2.49 3.58 -29.07
C ALA A 56 -2.27 4.41 -27.79
N VAL A 57 -1.13 4.26 -27.12
CA VAL A 57 -0.84 4.91 -25.84
C VAL A 57 0.48 5.68 -25.91
N SER A 58 0.42 6.99 -25.61
CA SER A 58 1.61 7.82 -25.52
C SER A 58 2.31 7.63 -24.18
N ALA A 59 3.27 6.72 -24.12
CA ALA A 59 4.06 6.43 -22.92
C ALA A 59 4.79 7.65 -22.32
N MET A 60 5.06 8.69 -23.12
CA MET A 60 5.71 9.92 -22.67
C MET A 60 4.75 10.95 -22.07
N SER A 61 3.44 10.86 -22.37
CA SER A 61 2.42 11.82 -21.93
C SER A 61 1.66 11.36 -20.69
N LEU A 62 1.82 10.09 -20.33
CA LEU A 62 1.15 9.45 -19.21
C LEU A 62 2.15 9.04 -18.14
N ASN A 63 1.81 9.26 -16.89
CA ASN A 63 2.58 8.81 -15.74
C ASN A 63 1.97 7.55 -15.13
N VAL A 64 2.83 6.71 -14.58
CA VAL A 64 2.46 5.44 -13.95
C VAL A 64 3.20 5.33 -12.64
N GLU A 65 2.45 5.17 -11.57
CA GLU A 65 2.94 4.92 -10.22
C GLU A 65 2.23 3.70 -9.65
N THR A 66 2.93 2.89 -8.86
CA THR A 66 2.33 1.71 -8.23
C THR A 66 2.58 1.76 -6.73
N LEU A 67 1.53 1.50 -5.95
CA LEU A 67 1.61 1.40 -4.51
C LEU A 67 0.82 0.17 -4.02
N LYS A 68 1.53 -0.78 -3.40
CA LYS A 68 0.99 -2.04 -2.86
C LYS A 68 0.17 -2.84 -3.89
N GLY A 69 0.57 -2.79 -5.16
CA GLY A 69 -0.12 -3.39 -6.30
C GLY A 69 -1.29 -2.59 -6.87
N THR A 70 -1.58 -1.39 -6.35
CA THR A 70 -2.53 -0.44 -6.96
C THR A 70 -1.78 0.44 -7.94
N VAL A 71 -2.15 0.41 -9.22
CA VAL A 71 -1.55 1.27 -10.25
C VAL A 71 -2.36 2.54 -10.38
N GLN A 72 -1.70 3.68 -10.22
CA GLN A 72 -2.26 4.98 -10.50
C GLN A 72 -1.75 5.49 -11.86
N LEU A 73 -2.70 5.84 -12.73
CA LEU A 73 -2.45 6.42 -14.04
C LEU A 73 -2.84 7.89 -14.01
N SER A 74 -1.97 8.75 -14.51
CA SER A 74 -2.23 10.20 -14.61
C SER A 74 -1.59 10.78 -15.87
N GLY A 75 -1.86 12.06 -16.16
CA GLY A 75 -1.37 12.75 -17.35
C GLY A 75 -2.48 13.07 -18.35
N PHE A 76 -2.11 13.26 -19.61
CA PHE A 76 -3.02 13.73 -20.66
C PHE A 76 -3.07 12.74 -21.83
N ALA A 77 -4.28 12.26 -22.13
CA ALA A 77 -4.57 11.46 -23.31
C ALA A 77 -5.18 12.34 -24.41
N LYS A 78 -4.87 12.03 -25.66
CA LYS A 78 -5.39 12.69 -26.86
C LYS A 78 -6.80 12.23 -27.23
N SER A 79 -7.28 11.16 -26.59
CA SER A 79 -8.62 10.63 -26.84
C SER A 79 -9.12 9.78 -25.68
N GLU A 80 -10.44 9.61 -25.61
CA GLU A 80 -11.11 8.63 -24.76
C GLU A 80 -10.61 7.21 -25.03
N ALA A 81 -10.29 6.88 -26.28
CA ALA A 81 -9.76 5.58 -26.67
C ALA A 81 -8.38 5.32 -26.04
N GLU A 82 -7.48 6.30 -26.07
CA GLU A 82 -6.16 6.23 -25.43
C GLU A 82 -6.29 6.09 -23.90
N ARG A 83 -7.17 6.88 -23.26
CA ARG A 83 -7.45 6.74 -21.82
C ARG A 83 -7.87 5.33 -21.44
N ASN A 84 -8.80 4.77 -22.21
CA ASN A 84 -9.35 3.43 -21.97
C ASN A 84 -8.32 2.33 -22.29
N ALA A 85 -7.50 2.51 -23.34
CA ALA A 85 -6.41 1.61 -23.67
C ALA A 85 -5.35 1.57 -22.56
N ALA A 86 -4.91 2.72 -22.06
CA ALA A 86 -3.97 2.81 -20.94
C ALA A 86 -4.51 2.09 -19.68
N GLY A 87 -5.78 2.34 -19.34
CA GLY A 87 -6.44 1.65 -18.22
C GLY A 87 -6.47 0.13 -18.39
N ARG A 88 -6.80 -0.36 -19.59
CA ARG A 88 -6.84 -1.79 -19.91
C ARG A 88 -5.46 -2.44 -19.87
N LEU A 89 -4.44 -1.81 -20.46
CA LEU A 89 -3.06 -2.32 -20.46
C LEU A 89 -2.51 -2.41 -19.04
N ALA A 90 -2.76 -1.40 -18.21
CA ALA A 90 -2.38 -1.42 -16.80
C ALA A 90 -3.09 -2.56 -16.06
N ALA A 91 -4.41 -2.70 -16.21
CA ALA A 91 -5.19 -3.74 -15.53
C ALA A 91 -4.76 -5.17 -15.91
N ASN A 92 -4.38 -5.37 -17.18
CA ASN A 92 -3.92 -6.67 -17.67
C ASN A 92 -2.45 -6.98 -17.31
N THR A 93 -1.78 -6.10 -16.56
CA THR A 93 -0.39 -6.29 -16.15
C THR A 93 -0.29 -7.24 -14.96
N PRO A 94 0.52 -8.32 -15.04
CA PRO A 94 0.68 -9.25 -13.92
C PRO A 94 1.10 -8.53 -12.64
N GLY A 95 0.49 -8.90 -11.51
CA GLY A 95 0.74 -8.28 -10.21
C GLY A 95 -0.10 -7.04 -9.91
N VAL A 96 -0.82 -6.49 -10.89
CA VAL A 96 -1.76 -5.39 -10.66
C VAL A 96 -3.00 -5.91 -9.95
N LYS A 97 -3.35 -5.29 -8.82
CA LYS A 97 -4.54 -5.61 -8.03
C LYS A 97 -5.71 -4.71 -8.37
N SER A 98 -5.42 -3.44 -8.65
CA SER A 98 -6.41 -2.43 -8.99
C SER A 98 -5.77 -1.31 -9.81
N VAL A 99 -6.59 -0.61 -10.57
CA VAL A 99 -6.16 0.54 -11.38
C VAL A 99 -7.02 1.74 -11.02
N LYS A 100 -6.35 2.85 -10.68
CA LYS A 100 -6.95 4.17 -10.55
C LYS A 100 -6.58 4.99 -11.77
N ASN A 101 -7.56 5.27 -12.62
CA ASN A 101 -7.35 5.98 -13.87
C ASN A 101 -7.77 7.45 -13.71
N ASP A 102 -6.81 8.31 -13.40
CA ASP A 102 -6.99 9.76 -13.27
C ASP A 102 -6.46 10.51 -14.52
N ILE A 103 -6.33 9.83 -15.66
CA ILE A 103 -5.91 10.45 -16.92
C ILE A 103 -7.00 11.40 -17.42
N VAL A 104 -6.60 12.61 -17.81
CA VAL A 104 -7.49 13.62 -18.38
C VAL A 104 -7.40 13.61 -19.90
N VAL A 105 -8.55 13.63 -20.58
CA VAL A 105 -8.62 13.72 -22.04
C VAL A 105 -8.61 15.18 -22.48
N ARG A 106 -7.80 15.53 -23.49
CA ARG A 106 -7.68 16.89 -24.04
C ARG A 106 -7.58 16.90 -25.55
#